data_AF-A0A931AFM1-F1
#
_entry.id   AF-A0A931AFM1-F1
#
_cell.length_a   1.000
_cell.length_b   1.000
_cell.length_c   1.000
_cell.angle_alpha   90.00
_cell.angle_beta   90.00
_cell.angle_gamma   90.00
#
_symmetry.space_group_name_H-M   'P 1'
#
loop_
_entity.id
_entity.type
_entity.pdbx_description
1 polymer ?
#
loop_
_entity_poly.entity_id
_entity_poly.type
_entity_poly.pdbx_seq_one_letter_code
_entity_poly.pdbx_strand_id
1 'polypeptide(L)'
;MSDDVHSGHHWRFLYERILGHEGPGLADELRRWLNEHPAHVEEVREAGRPESHLIPLGKPPYRGYSTLERLYAVGRIIDLLILNYQHPSHDLAATPDALHPPVGAYPAFCGALGADQIGRREFHPFFHEIVEVRQTDDPEERPSIVEERWPGYLVGSMLLIRAGVVVAAGARHLVGGVADRSTLYWSFWRRSRSTHDLSHAWGHNSQWATDFRRDYLVNGQLHYNVDKALDPDHDERWDEDLDPVSMIELVRHRCSTIVDHGADQFPYDHHYVEPASAD
;
A
#
# COMPACT_ATOMS: atom_id res chain seq x y z
N MET A 1 25.38 9.55 9.02
CA MET A 1 24.51 10.45 9.79
C MET A 1 23.81 9.58 10.83
N SER A 2 24.30 9.63 12.06
CA SER A 2 23.72 8.99 13.26
C SER A 2 23.01 10.10 14.01
N ASP A 3 21.72 9.93 14.34
CA ASP A 3 21.03 10.48 15.54
C ASP A 3 19.47 10.50 15.46
N ASP A 4 18.81 9.63 14.70
CA ASP A 4 17.41 9.89 14.29
C ASP A 4 16.32 8.96 14.85
N VAL A 5 16.52 8.38 16.03
CA VAL A 5 15.42 7.69 16.76
C VAL A 5 14.71 8.63 17.76
N HIS A 6 15.31 9.79 18.04
CA HIS A 6 14.79 10.79 18.99
C HIS A 6 14.56 12.17 18.38
N SER A 7 14.84 12.37 17.10
CA SER A 7 14.56 13.63 16.44
C SER A 7 13.08 13.68 16.05
N GLY A 8 12.37 14.77 16.37
CA GLY A 8 10.96 14.96 16.02
C GLY A 8 10.68 15.14 14.52
N HIS A 9 11.60 14.68 13.67
CA HIS A 9 11.68 14.93 12.23
C HIS A 9 11.47 13.66 11.41
N HIS A 10 11.25 12.50 12.03
CA HIS A 10 10.99 11.23 11.33
C HIS A 10 9.54 11.09 10.83
N TRP A 11 9.32 10.34 9.75
CA TRP A 11 7.97 10.00 9.25
C TRP A 11 7.04 9.44 10.33
N ARG A 12 7.59 8.65 11.25
CA ARG A 12 6.86 8.15 12.43
C ARG A 12 6.27 9.28 13.29
N PHE A 13 7.05 10.32 13.57
CA PHE A 13 6.56 11.46 14.36
C PHE A 13 5.47 12.22 13.62
N LEU A 14 5.58 12.33 12.28
CA LEU A 14 4.51 12.90 11.47
C LEU A 14 3.23 12.06 11.55
N TYR A 15 3.34 10.73 11.49
CA TYR A 15 2.21 9.82 11.70
C TYR A 15 1.53 10.02 13.07
N GLU A 16 2.31 10.02 14.16
CA GLU A 16 1.80 10.23 15.52
C GLU A 16 1.14 11.62 15.66
N ARG A 17 1.70 12.63 14.98
CA ARG A 17 1.15 14.00 14.95
C ARG A 17 -0.17 14.09 14.18
N ILE A 18 -0.31 13.37 13.06
CA ILE A 18 -1.59 13.28 12.33
C ILE A 18 -2.66 12.61 13.20
N LEU A 19 -2.32 11.52 13.90
CA LEU A 19 -3.25 10.84 14.80
C LEU A 19 -3.77 11.74 15.92
N GLY A 20 -2.90 12.60 16.45
CA GLY A 20 -3.25 13.57 17.50
C GLY A 20 -3.77 14.91 16.99
N HIS A 21 -3.94 15.09 15.67
CA HIS A 21 -4.35 16.38 15.12
C HIS A 21 -5.83 16.65 15.38
N GLU A 22 -6.12 17.82 15.96
CA GLU A 22 -7.48 18.31 16.16
C GLU A 22 -7.74 19.58 15.33
N GLY A 23 -8.90 19.65 14.71
CA GLY A 23 -9.38 20.84 14.01
C GLY A 23 -8.97 20.94 12.53
N PRO A 24 -9.26 22.09 11.89
CA PRO A 24 -8.89 22.34 10.51
C PRO A 24 -7.42 22.76 10.42
N GLY A 25 -6.70 22.28 9.39
CA GLY A 25 -5.32 22.75 9.12
C GLY A 25 -4.30 21.66 8.83
N LEU A 26 -4.68 20.38 8.97
CA LEU A 26 -3.80 19.24 8.69
C LEU A 26 -3.07 19.35 7.34
N ALA A 27 -3.75 19.78 6.28
CA ALA A 27 -3.14 19.92 4.96
C ALA A 27 -1.99 20.94 4.93
N ASP A 28 -2.14 22.09 5.61
CA ASP A 28 -1.09 23.11 5.68
C ASP A 28 0.05 22.68 6.58
N GLU A 29 -0.25 21.92 7.64
CA GLU A 29 0.73 21.32 8.53
C GLU A 29 1.61 20.29 7.81
N LEU A 30 0.99 19.37 7.05
CA LEU A 30 1.71 18.42 6.21
C LEU A 30 2.60 19.14 5.19
N ARG A 31 2.06 20.16 4.50
CA ARG A 31 2.83 20.94 3.53
C ARG A 31 4.03 21.63 4.17
N ARG A 32 3.83 22.26 5.33
CA ARG A 32 4.91 22.92 6.08
C ARG A 32 5.99 21.92 6.46
N TRP A 33 5.60 20.78 7.03
CA TRP A 33 6.55 19.76 7.44
C TRP A 33 7.36 19.25 6.24
N LEU A 34 6.74 18.96 5.11
CA LEU A 34 7.47 18.49 3.91
C LEU A 34 8.45 19.53 3.38
N ASN A 35 8.10 20.82 3.44
CA ASN A 35 8.99 21.92 3.05
C ASN A 35 10.17 22.11 4.01
N GLU A 36 9.97 21.86 5.30
CA GLU A 36 11.02 21.93 6.32
C GLU A 36 11.96 20.72 6.29
N HIS A 37 11.53 19.60 5.71
CA HIS A 37 12.30 18.35 5.68
C HIS A 37 12.47 17.81 4.24
N PRO A 38 13.09 18.57 3.32
CA PRO A 38 13.22 18.18 1.92
C PRO A 38 14.04 16.90 1.70
N ALA A 39 14.94 16.54 2.63
CA ALA A 39 15.71 15.30 2.56
C ALA A 39 14.82 14.04 2.63
N HIS A 40 13.73 14.07 3.40
CA HIS A 40 12.78 12.95 3.46
C HIS A 40 11.98 12.83 2.17
N VAL A 41 11.64 13.95 1.55
CA VAL A 41 10.98 13.96 0.22
C VAL A 41 11.93 13.40 -0.84
N GLU A 42 13.19 13.81 -0.84
CA GLU A 42 14.18 13.32 -1.80
C GLU A 42 14.44 11.82 -1.63
N GLU A 43 14.46 11.30 -0.41
CA GLU A 43 14.58 9.86 -0.18
C GLU A 43 13.43 9.06 -0.84
N VAL A 44 12.19 9.53 -0.72
CA VAL A 44 11.03 8.88 -1.37
C VAL A 44 11.18 8.92 -2.89
N ARG A 45 11.68 10.03 -3.45
CA ARG A 45 11.92 10.18 -4.89
C ARG A 45 13.06 9.32 -5.40
N GLU A 46 14.15 9.19 -4.63
CA GLU A 46 15.27 8.30 -4.92
C GLU A 46 14.80 6.84 -4.95
N ALA A 47 14.02 6.43 -3.95
CA ALA A 47 13.38 5.12 -3.97
C ALA A 47 12.47 4.96 -5.20
N GLY A 48 11.80 6.02 -5.64
CA GLY A 48 10.96 6.00 -6.84
C GLY A 48 11.67 5.85 -8.19
N ARG A 49 13.00 6.03 -8.26
CA ARG A 49 13.71 5.96 -9.55
C ARG A 49 13.58 4.57 -10.20
N PRO A 50 13.49 4.48 -11.54
CA PRO A 50 13.36 3.20 -12.23
C PRO A 50 14.44 2.19 -11.80
N GLU A 51 15.69 2.59 -11.71
CA GLU A 51 16.83 1.75 -11.32
C GLU A 51 16.76 1.21 -9.88
N SER A 52 16.00 1.86 -9.00
CA SER A 52 15.89 1.48 -7.59
C SER A 52 15.21 0.13 -7.40
N HIS A 53 14.47 -0.38 -8.39
CA HIS A 53 13.88 -1.73 -8.36
C HIS A 53 14.92 -2.86 -8.31
N LEU A 54 16.19 -2.57 -8.61
CA LEU A 54 17.32 -3.53 -8.58
C LEU A 54 18.21 -3.38 -7.35
N ILE A 55 17.90 -2.43 -6.46
CA ILE A 55 18.76 -2.06 -5.33
C ILE A 55 18.04 -2.45 -4.04
N PRO A 56 18.64 -3.30 -3.18
CA PRO A 56 18.09 -3.59 -1.86
C PRO A 56 18.08 -2.33 -0.98
N LEU A 57 16.93 -2.00 -0.38
CA LEU A 57 16.77 -0.82 0.48
C LEU A 57 16.59 -1.17 1.97
N GLY A 58 16.49 -2.46 2.30
CA GLY A 58 16.11 -2.95 3.64
C GLY A 58 17.25 -3.07 4.66
N LYS A 59 18.52 -2.93 4.27
CA LYS A 59 19.66 -3.10 5.20
C LYS A 59 20.24 -1.75 5.62
N PRO A 60 20.04 -1.28 6.87
CA PRO A 60 20.62 -0.02 7.32
C PRO A 60 22.14 -0.15 7.49
N PRO A 61 22.96 0.79 6.98
CA PRO A 61 24.40 0.74 7.10
C PRO A 61 24.90 1.23 8.47
N TYR A 62 24.40 0.66 9.58
CA TYR A 62 24.61 1.05 11.00
C TYR A 62 23.61 2.08 11.58
N ARG A 63 22.96 1.69 12.70
CA ARG A 63 22.05 2.45 13.59
C ARG A 63 21.00 3.34 12.90
N GLY A 64 19.73 2.98 13.06
CA GLY A 64 18.58 3.74 12.59
C GLY A 64 17.70 2.90 11.68
N TYR A 65 16.60 3.49 11.21
CA TYR A 65 15.70 2.82 10.29
C TYR A 65 16.35 2.65 8.90
N SER A 66 15.99 1.61 8.15
CA SER A 66 16.28 1.44 6.73
C SER A 66 15.42 2.40 5.90
N THR A 67 15.70 2.49 4.59
CA THR A 67 14.83 3.26 3.69
C THR A 67 13.46 2.59 3.56
N LEU A 68 13.37 1.25 3.59
CA LEU A 68 12.10 0.53 3.57
C LEU A 68 11.26 0.80 4.82
N GLU A 69 11.86 0.79 6.01
CA GLU A 69 11.19 1.09 7.28
C GLU A 69 10.67 2.55 7.31
N ARG A 70 11.40 3.48 6.69
CA ARG A 70 10.94 4.86 6.52
C ARG A 70 9.80 4.99 5.52
N LEU A 71 9.89 4.31 4.37
CA LEU A 71 8.79 4.24 3.39
C LEU A 71 7.54 3.59 4.00
N TYR A 72 7.70 2.64 4.91
CA TYR A 72 6.60 1.99 5.59
C TYR A 72 5.82 3.00 6.44
N ALA A 73 6.53 3.90 7.14
CA ALA A 73 5.89 5.00 7.84
C ALA A 73 5.16 5.98 6.90
N VAL A 74 5.67 6.23 5.68
CA VAL A 74 4.94 6.99 4.64
C VAL A 74 3.65 6.27 4.25
N GLY A 75 3.68 4.95 4.04
CA GLY A 75 2.50 4.14 3.76
C GLY A 75 1.42 4.27 4.84
N ARG A 76 1.82 4.24 6.13
CA ARG A 76 0.87 4.42 7.24
C ARG A 76 0.29 5.83 7.32
N ILE A 77 1.05 6.87 6.97
CA ILE A 77 0.52 8.22 6.82
C ILE A 77 -0.57 8.24 5.75
N ILE A 78 -0.29 7.62 4.60
CA ILE A 78 -1.26 7.54 3.50
C ILE A 78 -2.52 6.80 3.93
N ASP A 79 -2.38 5.66 4.62
CA ASP A 79 -3.52 4.90 5.17
C ASP A 79 -4.43 5.79 6.05
N LEU A 80 -3.85 6.69 6.87
CA LEU A 80 -4.62 7.67 7.62
C LEU A 80 -5.32 8.68 6.70
N LEU A 81 -4.60 9.24 5.72
CA LEU A 81 -5.12 10.30 4.86
C LEU A 81 -6.27 9.82 3.96
N ILE A 82 -6.32 8.52 3.62
CA ILE A 82 -7.39 7.97 2.78
C ILE A 82 -8.66 7.56 3.55
N LEU A 83 -8.69 7.66 4.87
CA LEU A 83 -9.84 7.20 5.69
C LEU A 83 -11.16 7.89 5.37
N ASN A 84 -11.12 9.15 4.94
CA ASN A 84 -12.32 9.90 4.60
C ASN A 84 -12.93 9.50 3.25
N TYR A 85 -12.21 8.71 2.46
CA TYR A 85 -12.71 8.14 1.21
C TYR A 85 -13.32 6.75 1.42
N GLN A 86 -13.18 6.17 2.61
CA GLN A 86 -13.61 4.82 2.93
C GLN A 86 -14.96 4.85 3.65
N HIS A 87 -15.85 3.93 3.25
CA HIS A 87 -17.10 3.73 3.97
C HIS A 87 -16.82 3.23 5.40
N PRO A 88 -17.65 3.62 6.39
CA PRO A 88 -17.58 3.05 7.73
C PRO A 88 -17.64 1.53 7.69
N SER A 89 -16.85 0.87 8.53
CA SER A 89 -17.00 -0.57 8.77
C SER A 89 -18.39 -0.85 9.34
N HIS A 90 -18.94 -2.03 9.02
CA HIS A 90 -20.01 -2.59 9.86
C HIS A 90 -19.45 -3.22 11.15
N ASP A 91 -18.15 -3.57 11.17
CA ASP A 91 -17.43 -4.09 12.33
C ASP A 91 -16.54 -3.00 12.94
N LEU A 92 -16.99 -2.43 14.06
CA LEU A 92 -16.43 -1.28 14.79
C LEU A 92 -15.08 -1.53 15.48
N ALA A 93 -14.33 -2.56 15.10
CA ALA A 93 -13.08 -2.88 15.77
C ALA A 93 -11.93 -2.00 15.26
N ALA A 94 -11.62 -0.97 16.04
CA ALA A 94 -10.36 -0.21 16.05
C ALA A 94 -10.13 0.90 15.00
N THR A 95 -11.19 1.44 14.39
CA THR A 95 -11.06 2.70 13.67
C THR A 95 -11.05 3.86 14.68
N PRO A 96 -10.08 4.78 14.69
CA PRO A 96 -10.26 6.08 15.34
C PRO A 96 -11.42 6.79 14.64
N ASP A 97 -12.64 6.57 15.14
CA ASP A 97 -13.89 7.14 14.63
C ASP A 97 -13.88 8.67 14.63
N ALA A 98 -12.93 9.28 15.32
CA ALA A 98 -12.72 10.72 15.38
C ALA A 98 -11.79 11.28 14.28
N LEU A 99 -10.98 10.46 13.59
CA LEU A 99 -10.04 10.98 12.60
C LEU A 99 -10.70 11.13 11.23
N HIS A 100 -10.82 12.38 10.80
CA HIS A 100 -11.38 12.76 9.50
C HIS A 100 -10.44 13.73 8.78
N PRO A 101 -9.40 13.23 8.09
CA PRO A 101 -8.44 14.08 7.38
C PRO A 101 -9.12 14.89 6.27
N PRO A 102 -8.83 16.19 6.10
CA PRO A 102 -9.45 16.98 5.03
C PRO A 102 -9.28 16.32 3.66
N VAL A 103 -10.32 16.32 2.81
CA VAL A 103 -10.31 15.67 1.49
C VAL A 103 -9.15 16.15 0.60
N GLY A 104 -8.68 17.39 0.77
CA GLY A 104 -7.52 17.90 0.02
C GLY A 104 -6.15 17.45 0.55
N ALA A 105 -6.07 16.89 1.76
CA ALA A 105 -4.80 16.58 2.43
C ALA A 105 -4.07 15.42 1.74
N TYR A 106 -4.80 14.36 1.36
CA TYR A 106 -4.25 13.21 0.66
C TYR A 106 -3.57 13.56 -0.68
N PRO A 107 -4.28 14.14 -1.67
CA PRO A 107 -3.65 14.48 -2.96
C PRO A 107 -2.54 15.52 -2.81
N ALA A 108 -2.68 16.49 -1.89
CA ALA A 108 -1.63 17.48 -1.64
C ALA A 108 -0.36 16.85 -1.04
N PHE A 109 -0.50 15.86 -0.15
CA PHE A 109 0.63 15.13 0.42
C PHE A 109 1.36 14.32 -0.66
N CYS A 110 0.63 13.56 -1.49
CA CYS A 110 1.21 12.80 -2.60
C CYS A 110 1.90 13.73 -3.63
N GLY A 111 1.27 14.84 -4.02
CA GLY A 111 1.87 15.81 -4.93
C GLY A 111 3.15 16.43 -4.38
N ALA A 112 3.22 16.71 -3.07
CA ALA A 112 4.41 17.24 -2.43
C ALA A 112 5.57 16.21 -2.36
N LEU A 113 5.27 14.91 -2.30
CA LEU A 113 6.26 13.85 -2.49
C LEU A 113 6.81 13.79 -3.93
N GLY A 114 6.18 14.48 -4.88
CA GLY A 114 6.47 14.36 -6.31
C GLY A 114 5.85 13.10 -6.92
N ALA A 115 4.72 12.66 -6.39
CA ALA A 115 3.99 11.51 -6.91
C ALA A 115 3.03 11.94 -8.03
N ASP A 116 2.96 11.14 -9.09
CA ASP A 116 2.06 11.29 -10.21
C ASP A 116 0.81 10.42 -10.01
N GLN A 117 -0.36 10.98 -10.28
CA GLN A 117 -1.62 10.24 -10.21
C GLN A 117 -1.68 9.18 -11.30
N ILE A 118 -2.12 7.97 -10.94
CA ILE A 118 -2.37 6.88 -11.88
C ILE A 118 -3.57 7.22 -12.75
N GLY A 119 -3.38 7.33 -14.07
CA GLY A 119 -4.43 7.65 -15.05
C GLY A 119 -5.08 6.45 -15.73
N ARG A 120 -4.94 5.25 -15.18
CA ARG A 120 -5.32 3.99 -15.84
C ARG A 120 -6.81 3.70 -15.68
N ARG A 121 -7.53 3.55 -16.79
CA ARG A 121 -8.99 3.38 -16.80
C ARG A 121 -9.46 1.93 -16.75
N GLU A 122 -8.60 1.01 -17.16
CA GLU A 122 -8.87 -0.43 -17.09
C GLU A 122 -8.45 -0.98 -15.74
N PHE A 123 -9.27 -1.88 -15.19
CA PHE A 123 -8.92 -2.54 -13.94
C PHE A 123 -7.65 -3.38 -14.11
N HIS A 124 -6.74 -3.23 -13.16
CA HIS A 124 -5.53 -4.03 -13.08
C HIS A 124 -5.02 -4.05 -11.63
N PRO A 125 -4.74 -5.21 -11.04
CA PRO A 125 -4.41 -5.33 -9.62
C PRO A 125 -3.16 -4.55 -9.21
N PHE A 126 -2.17 -4.40 -10.08
CA PHE A 126 -1.02 -3.52 -9.82
C PHE A 126 -1.41 -2.09 -9.46
N PHE A 127 -2.37 -1.50 -10.18
CA PHE A 127 -2.73 -0.09 -10.07
C PHE A 127 -3.92 0.14 -9.14
N HIS A 128 -4.72 -0.91 -8.91
CA HIS A 128 -6.04 -0.81 -8.33
C HIS A 128 -6.21 -1.76 -7.13
N GLU A 129 -6.73 -1.22 -6.04
CA GLU A 129 -7.20 -1.96 -4.88
C GLU A 129 -8.73 -2.11 -4.99
N ILE A 130 -9.23 -3.33 -4.83
CA ILE A 130 -10.67 -3.61 -4.87
C ILE A 130 -11.27 -3.21 -3.52
N VAL A 131 -12.14 -2.19 -3.54
CA VAL A 131 -12.82 -1.69 -2.32
C VAL A 131 -14.25 -2.21 -2.19
N GLU A 132 -14.86 -2.59 -3.31
CA GLU A 132 -16.23 -3.07 -3.43
C GLU A 132 -16.36 -3.80 -4.77
N VAL A 133 -17.00 -4.97 -4.77
CA VAL A 133 -17.40 -5.65 -6.01
C VAL A 133 -18.91 -5.55 -6.21
N ARG A 134 -19.32 -4.96 -7.32
CA ARG A 134 -20.69 -5.01 -7.83
C ARG A 134 -20.81 -6.22 -8.74
N GLN A 135 -21.25 -7.34 -8.18
CA GLN A 135 -21.39 -8.58 -8.93
C GLN A 135 -22.35 -8.39 -10.11
N THR A 136 -21.94 -8.83 -11.30
CA THR A 136 -22.79 -8.83 -12.49
C THR A 136 -23.46 -10.18 -12.70
N ASP A 137 -24.55 -10.19 -13.46
CA ASP A 137 -25.32 -11.42 -13.74
C ASP A 137 -24.57 -12.38 -14.69
N ASP A 138 -23.71 -11.86 -15.58
CA ASP A 138 -22.87 -12.67 -16.46
C ASP A 138 -21.59 -13.12 -15.73
N PRO A 139 -21.41 -14.42 -15.45
CA PRO A 139 -20.24 -14.92 -14.72
C PRO A 139 -18.91 -14.67 -15.44
N GLU A 140 -18.91 -14.48 -16.76
CA GLU A 140 -17.72 -14.29 -17.60
C GLU A 140 -17.34 -12.81 -17.79
N GLU A 141 -18.18 -11.88 -17.33
CA GLU A 141 -17.94 -10.46 -17.52
C GLU A 141 -16.63 -10.01 -16.86
N ARG A 142 -15.74 -9.42 -17.66
CA ARG A 142 -14.44 -8.98 -17.17
C ARG A 142 -14.57 -7.80 -16.20
N PRO A 143 -13.66 -7.68 -15.21
CA PRO A 143 -13.68 -6.55 -14.30
C PRO A 143 -13.60 -5.21 -15.02
N SER A 144 -14.48 -4.28 -14.66
CA SER A 144 -14.46 -2.90 -15.11
C SER A 144 -14.60 -1.94 -13.93
N ILE A 145 -13.90 -0.81 -13.98
CA ILE A 145 -13.97 0.21 -12.93
C ILE A 145 -15.26 1.00 -13.10
N VAL A 146 -16.08 1.03 -12.03
CA VAL A 146 -17.32 1.79 -11.98
C VAL A 146 -17.11 3.12 -11.26
N GLU A 147 -16.25 3.13 -10.25
CA GLU A 147 -15.99 4.30 -9.42
C GLU A 147 -14.57 4.24 -8.85
N GLU A 148 -13.87 5.38 -8.85
CA GLU A 148 -12.64 5.56 -8.07
C GLU A 148 -13.00 6.26 -6.75
N ARG A 149 -12.75 5.59 -5.62
CA ARG A 149 -12.95 6.12 -4.27
C ARG A 149 -11.81 7.04 -3.85
N TRP A 150 -10.57 6.64 -4.13
CA TRP A 150 -9.39 7.48 -3.95
C TRP A 150 -8.40 7.26 -5.10
N PRO A 151 -7.71 8.33 -5.54
CA PRO A 151 -6.72 8.22 -6.59
C PRO A 151 -5.50 7.41 -6.12
N GLY A 152 -4.89 6.66 -7.04
CA GLY A 152 -3.61 5.99 -6.81
C GLY A 152 -2.43 6.83 -7.31
N TYR A 153 -1.23 6.53 -6.81
CA TYR A 153 -0.04 7.31 -7.12
C TYR A 153 1.21 6.46 -7.35
N LEU A 154 2.03 6.89 -8.30
CA LEU A 154 3.40 6.45 -8.51
C LEU A 154 4.36 7.55 -8.08
N VAL A 155 5.48 7.22 -7.44
CA VAL A 155 6.63 8.13 -7.35
C VAL A 155 7.68 7.58 -8.31
N GLY A 156 7.92 8.31 -9.41
CA GLY A 156 8.70 7.77 -10.52
C GLY A 156 8.08 6.47 -11.05
N SER A 157 8.80 5.36 -10.92
CA SER A 157 8.34 4.02 -11.31
C SER A 157 7.78 3.20 -10.15
N MET A 158 7.90 3.65 -8.90
CA MET A 158 7.46 2.90 -7.72
C MET A 158 6.00 3.19 -7.41
N LEU A 159 5.20 2.15 -7.20
CA LEU A 159 3.82 2.25 -6.70
C LEU A 159 3.83 2.71 -5.24
N LEU A 160 3.41 3.95 -5.01
CA LEU A 160 3.26 4.50 -3.67
C LEU A 160 1.98 3.98 -3.03
N ILE A 161 0.87 4.02 -3.76
CA ILE A 161 -0.43 3.50 -3.33
C ILE A 161 -1.33 3.20 -4.55
N ARG A 162 -2.12 2.14 -4.45
CA ARG A 162 -3.14 1.77 -5.44
C ARG A 162 -4.36 2.67 -5.35
N ALA A 163 -4.98 2.95 -6.50
CA ALA A 163 -6.29 3.60 -6.53
C ALA A 163 -7.34 2.65 -5.94
N GLY A 164 -8.13 3.12 -4.99
CA GLY A 164 -9.23 2.34 -4.43
C GLY A 164 -10.43 2.41 -5.36
N VAL A 165 -10.88 1.29 -5.89
CA VAL A 165 -11.92 1.25 -6.92
C VAL A 165 -13.06 0.31 -6.58
N VAL A 166 -14.27 0.74 -6.95
CA VAL A 166 -15.44 -0.12 -7.05
C VAL A 166 -15.44 -0.74 -8.45
N VAL A 167 -15.53 -2.07 -8.51
CA VAL A 167 -15.47 -2.82 -9.76
C VAL A 167 -16.76 -3.57 -10.02
N ALA A 168 -17.22 -3.58 -11.26
CA ALA A 168 -18.23 -4.52 -11.73
C ALA A 168 -17.54 -5.71 -12.38
N ALA A 169 -17.92 -6.93 -12.01
CA ALA A 169 -17.30 -8.14 -12.53
C ALA A 169 -18.23 -9.36 -12.43
N GLY A 170 -18.00 -10.33 -13.32
CA GLY A 170 -18.58 -11.67 -13.27
C GLY A 170 -17.87 -12.56 -12.24
N ALA A 171 -18.60 -13.54 -11.71
CA ALA A 171 -18.15 -14.38 -10.59
C ALA A 171 -16.96 -15.29 -10.90
N ARG A 172 -16.57 -15.45 -12.19
CA ARG A 172 -15.34 -16.16 -12.57
C ARG A 172 -14.08 -15.30 -12.53
N HIS A 173 -14.23 -13.99 -12.34
CA HIS A 173 -13.11 -13.06 -12.23
C HIS A 173 -12.97 -12.52 -10.81
N LEU A 174 -14.06 -12.03 -10.22
CA LEU A 174 -14.09 -11.50 -8.85
C LEU A 174 -15.44 -11.87 -8.20
N VAL A 175 -15.39 -12.38 -6.98
CA VAL A 175 -16.58 -12.72 -6.18
C VAL A 175 -16.81 -11.65 -5.12
N GLY A 176 -17.97 -11.00 -5.18
CA GLY A 176 -18.40 -10.08 -4.12
C GLY A 176 -18.55 -10.78 -2.78
N GLY A 177 -18.04 -10.18 -1.71
CA GLY A 177 -17.90 -10.81 -0.40
C GLY A 177 -16.61 -11.62 -0.21
N VAL A 178 -15.84 -11.86 -1.28
CA VAL A 178 -14.48 -12.42 -1.19
C VAL A 178 -13.46 -11.34 -1.56
N ALA A 179 -13.53 -10.80 -2.78
CA ALA A 179 -12.56 -9.86 -3.31
C ALA A 179 -12.50 -8.51 -2.59
N ASP A 180 -13.59 -8.10 -1.95
CA ASP A 180 -13.74 -6.84 -1.22
C ASP A 180 -13.84 -7.00 0.30
N ARG A 181 -13.83 -8.24 0.83
CA ARG A 181 -13.97 -8.52 2.27
C ARG A 181 -12.89 -9.42 2.88
N SER A 182 -12.23 -10.28 2.08
CA SER A 182 -11.13 -11.14 2.58
C SER A 182 -9.97 -10.30 3.14
N THR A 183 -9.05 -10.87 3.89
CA THR A 183 -7.95 -10.08 4.48
C THR A 183 -7.08 -9.37 3.43
N LEU A 184 -6.83 -8.08 3.63
CA LEU A 184 -5.92 -7.28 2.79
C LEU A 184 -4.50 -7.28 3.38
N TYR A 185 -3.56 -7.89 2.69
CA TYR A 185 -2.15 -8.01 3.07
C TYR A 185 -1.36 -6.71 2.77
N TRP A 186 -0.26 -6.49 3.50
CA TRP A 186 0.66 -5.31 3.38
C TRP A 186 -0.01 -3.94 3.58
N SER A 187 -1.16 -3.90 4.22
CA SER A 187 -1.86 -2.65 4.52
C SER A 187 -2.02 -2.53 6.01
N PHE A 188 -1.59 -1.41 6.60
CA PHE A 188 -1.65 -1.27 8.05
C PHE A 188 -3.10 -1.11 8.52
N TRP A 189 -3.92 -0.38 7.74
CA TRP A 189 -5.32 -0.16 8.10
C TRP A 189 -6.24 0.12 6.91
N ARG A 190 -7.45 -0.45 6.95
CA ARG A 190 -8.63 -0.07 6.17
C ARG A 190 -9.84 0.01 7.10
N ARG A 191 -10.70 1.00 6.88
CA ARG A 191 -11.97 1.18 7.62
C ARG A 191 -13.01 0.17 7.20
N SER A 192 -13.05 -0.27 5.95
CA SER A 192 -14.12 -1.13 5.43
C SER A 192 -13.80 -2.63 5.38
N ARG A 193 -12.58 -3.04 5.80
CA ARG A 193 -12.03 -4.37 5.54
C ARG A 193 -10.94 -4.76 6.55
N SER A 194 -10.83 -6.05 6.87
CA SER A 194 -9.71 -6.56 7.67
C SER A 194 -8.39 -6.43 6.93
N THR A 195 -7.32 -6.24 7.69
CA THR A 195 -5.97 -6.09 7.16
C THR A 195 -5.02 -7.02 7.90
N HIS A 196 -4.04 -7.57 7.19
CA HIS A 196 -2.89 -8.24 7.79
C HIS A 196 -1.64 -7.46 7.42
N ASP A 197 -0.92 -7.03 8.44
CA ASP A 197 0.33 -6.31 8.31
C ASP A 197 1.34 -6.90 9.28
N LEU A 198 2.58 -7.08 8.84
CA LEU A 198 3.60 -7.72 9.67
C LEU A 198 3.86 -6.96 10.96
N SER A 199 3.53 -5.66 11.04
CA SER A 199 3.70 -4.85 12.24
C SER A 199 2.67 -5.13 13.34
N HIS A 200 1.51 -5.72 13.03
CA HIS A 200 0.39 -5.88 13.99
C HIS A 200 0.74 -6.77 15.20
N ALA A 201 1.69 -7.69 15.05
CA ALA A 201 2.14 -8.59 16.12
C ALA A 201 3.30 -8.03 16.97
N TRP A 202 3.75 -6.80 16.71
CA TRP A 202 4.92 -6.21 17.36
C TRP A 202 4.56 -5.14 18.38
N GLY A 203 5.44 -4.95 19.37
CA GLY A 203 5.33 -3.84 20.31
C GLY A 203 5.45 -2.47 19.61
N HIS A 204 4.93 -1.43 20.27
CA HIS A 204 4.80 -0.06 19.75
C HIS A 204 6.04 0.53 19.04
N ASN A 205 7.25 0.16 19.48
CA ASN A 205 8.49 0.64 18.85
C ASN A 205 9.02 -0.31 17.75
N SER A 206 8.83 -1.61 17.91
CA SER A 206 9.32 -2.63 16.98
C SER A 206 8.48 -2.72 15.71
N GLN A 207 7.21 -2.32 15.76
CA GLN A 207 6.31 -2.27 14.61
C GLN A 207 6.84 -1.35 13.47
N TRP A 208 7.75 -0.43 13.78
CA TRP A 208 8.34 0.50 12.81
C TRP A 208 9.55 -0.08 12.08
N ALA A 209 10.00 -1.28 12.49
CA ALA A 209 11.01 -2.06 11.79
C ALA A 209 10.40 -2.96 10.70
N THR A 210 9.15 -2.67 10.30
CA THR A 210 8.48 -3.37 9.20
C THR A 210 8.87 -2.71 7.89
N ASP A 211 9.24 -3.52 6.91
CA ASP A 211 9.62 -3.05 5.59
C ASP A 211 8.41 -2.68 4.73
N PHE A 212 8.55 -1.62 3.95
CA PHE A 212 7.58 -1.28 2.90
C PHE A 212 7.70 -2.24 1.72
N ARG A 213 6.56 -2.74 1.25
CA ARG A 213 6.49 -3.49 0.00
C ARG A 213 6.64 -2.55 -1.19
N ARG A 214 7.72 -2.72 -1.96
CA ARG A 214 7.91 -1.98 -3.22
C ARG A 214 7.40 -2.77 -4.42
N ASP A 215 6.50 -2.16 -5.19
CA ASP A 215 6.07 -2.63 -6.51
C ASP A 215 6.51 -1.58 -7.56
N TYR A 216 6.92 -2.00 -8.76
CA TYR A 216 7.45 -1.10 -9.81
C TYR A 216 6.86 -1.34 -11.20
N LEU A 217 6.64 -0.26 -11.94
CA LEU A 217 6.42 -0.27 -13.40
C LEU A 217 7.71 0.20 -14.10
N VAL A 218 8.42 -0.74 -14.74
CA VAL A 218 9.69 -0.46 -15.42
C VAL A 218 9.74 -1.25 -16.73
N ASN A 219 10.13 -0.61 -17.83
CA ASN A 219 10.32 -1.25 -19.14
C ASN A 219 9.12 -2.09 -19.63
N GLY A 220 7.88 -1.66 -19.31
CA GLY A 220 6.68 -2.41 -19.68
C GLY A 220 6.47 -3.69 -18.86
N GLN A 221 7.10 -3.81 -17.69
CA GLN A 221 6.90 -4.89 -16.73
C GLN A 221 6.41 -4.34 -15.40
N LEU A 222 5.58 -5.13 -14.74
CA LEU A 222 5.02 -4.91 -13.42
C LEU A 222 5.73 -5.86 -12.46
N HIS A 223 6.57 -5.30 -11.61
CA HIS A 223 7.32 -6.03 -10.60
C HIS A 223 6.63 -5.88 -9.27
N TYR A 224 6.30 -6.99 -8.63
CA TYR A 224 5.64 -7.04 -7.34
C TYR A 224 6.62 -7.50 -6.25
N ASN A 225 6.65 -6.78 -5.13
CA ASN A 225 7.42 -7.10 -3.94
C ASN A 225 8.92 -7.31 -4.24
N VAL A 226 9.54 -6.32 -4.91
CA VAL A 226 10.90 -6.48 -5.48
C VAL A 226 11.97 -6.80 -4.45
N ASP A 227 11.81 -6.35 -3.20
CA ASP A 227 12.79 -6.62 -2.14
C ASP A 227 12.93 -8.11 -1.81
N LYS A 228 11.89 -8.91 -2.04
CA LYS A 228 11.98 -10.37 -1.90
C LYS A 228 12.69 -11.03 -3.07
N ALA A 229 12.57 -10.49 -4.28
CA ALA A 229 13.36 -10.94 -5.43
C ALA A 229 14.87 -10.61 -5.27
N LEU A 230 15.19 -9.59 -4.47
CA LEU A 230 16.56 -9.12 -4.25
C LEU A 230 17.23 -9.70 -3.00
N ASP A 231 16.50 -10.44 -2.17
CA ASP A 231 17.04 -11.01 -0.94
C ASP A 231 17.92 -12.24 -1.28
N PRO A 232 19.25 -12.18 -1.03
CA PRO A 232 20.15 -13.29 -1.35
C PRO A 232 19.89 -14.54 -0.51
N ASP A 233 19.21 -14.39 0.63
CA ASP A 233 18.85 -15.49 1.52
C ASP A 233 17.42 -16.00 1.25
N HIS A 234 16.74 -15.48 0.20
CA HIS A 234 15.41 -15.93 -0.18
C HIS A 234 15.45 -17.38 -0.64
N ASP A 235 14.72 -18.22 0.08
CA ASP A 235 14.44 -19.60 -0.29
C ASP A 235 13.05 -19.63 -0.95
N GLU A 236 12.98 -19.97 -2.25
CA GLU A 236 11.73 -20.05 -3.02
C GLU A 236 10.81 -21.21 -2.58
N ARG A 237 10.95 -21.71 -1.34
CA ARG A 237 10.07 -22.72 -0.80
C ARG A 237 8.67 -22.14 -0.65
N TRP A 238 7.79 -22.57 -1.55
CA TRP A 238 6.37 -22.33 -1.47
C TRP A 238 5.83 -22.93 -0.18
N ASP A 239 5.01 -22.16 0.51
CA ASP A 239 4.18 -22.69 1.58
C ASP A 239 3.39 -23.88 1.02
N GLU A 240 3.55 -25.06 1.63
CA GLU A 240 2.91 -26.29 1.15
C GLU A 240 1.37 -26.21 1.26
N ASP A 241 0.86 -25.26 2.05
CA ASP A 241 -0.56 -25.10 2.33
C ASP A 241 -1.34 -24.33 1.24
N LEU A 242 -0.67 -23.55 0.39
CA LEU A 242 -1.31 -22.79 -0.70
C LEU A 242 -0.68 -23.07 -2.06
N ASP A 243 -1.50 -23.36 -3.07
CA ASP A 243 -0.98 -23.62 -4.41
C ASP A 243 -0.34 -22.35 -5.03
N PRO A 244 0.66 -22.50 -5.93
CA PRO A 244 1.38 -21.35 -6.49
C PRO A 244 0.50 -20.32 -7.22
N VAL A 245 -0.63 -20.72 -7.81
CA VAL A 245 -1.53 -19.80 -8.51
C VAL A 245 -2.24 -18.90 -7.51
N SER A 246 -2.78 -19.49 -6.44
CA SER A 246 -3.41 -18.75 -5.34
C SER A 246 -2.41 -17.83 -4.63
N MET A 247 -1.15 -18.25 -4.47
CA MET A 247 -0.12 -17.39 -3.90
C MET A 247 0.23 -16.19 -4.80
N ILE A 248 0.35 -16.40 -6.12
CA ILE A 248 0.52 -15.30 -7.08
C ILE A 248 -0.68 -14.35 -7.05
N GLU A 249 -1.90 -14.88 -6.91
CA GLU A 249 -3.10 -14.06 -6.72
C GLU A 249 -2.97 -13.14 -5.50
N LEU A 250 -2.58 -13.68 -4.34
CA LEU A 250 -2.35 -12.88 -3.13
C LEU A 250 -1.24 -11.84 -3.33
N VAL A 251 -0.15 -12.17 -4.00
CA VAL A 251 0.91 -11.18 -4.31
C VAL A 251 0.37 -10.08 -5.21
N ARG A 252 -0.41 -10.40 -6.25
CA ARG A 252 -0.93 -9.42 -7.21
C ARG A 252 -2.04 -8.57 -6.60
N HIS A 253 -3.08 -9.19 -6.05
CA HIS A 253 -4.28 -8.53 -5.55
C HIS A 253 -4.17 -8.06 -4.09
N ARG A 254 -3.17 -8.54 -3.34
CA ARG A 254 -3.03 -8.35 -1.88
C ARG A 254 -4.20 -8.94 -1.08
N CYS A 255 -5.06 -9.73 -1.69
CA CYS A 255 -6.20 -10.37 -1.06
C CYS A 255 -6.74 -11.51 -1.95
N SER A 256 -7.60 -12.35 -1.39
CA SER A 256 -8.37 -13.35 -2.14
C SER A 256 -9.39 -12.71 -3.05
N THR A 257 -9.67 -13.31 -4.21
CA THR A 257 -10.55 -12.77 -5.25
C THR A 257 -11.76 -13.65 -5.58
N ILE A 258 -11.56 -14.95 -5.78
CA ILE A 258 -12.62 -15.92 -6.12
C ILE A 258 -12.91 -16.84 -4.95
N VAL A 259 -11.86 -17.36 -4.32
CA VAL A 259 -11.94 -18.24 -3.14
C VAL A 259 -11.32 -17.52 -1.96
N ASP A 260 -12.01 -17.51 -0.82
CA ASP A 260 -11.43 -16.99 0.41
C ASP A 260 -10.40 -17.98 0.96
N HIS A 261 -9.12 -17.56 0.96
CA HIS A 261 -8.00 -18.34 1.46
C HIS A 261 -7.81 -18.17 2.98
N GLY A 262 -8.66 -17.37 3.64
CA GLY A 262 -8.52 -17.04 5.05
C GLY A 262 -7.45 -15.98 5.31
N ALA A 263 -7.22 -15.71 6.60
CA ALA A 263 -6.34 -14.62 7.07
C ALA A 263 -4.93 -15.07 7.43
N ASP A 264 -4.66 -16.38 7.48
CA ASP A 264 -3.42 -16.96 7.99
C ASP A 264 -2.42 -17.30 6.86
N GLN A 265 -2.61 -16.75 5.66
CA GLN A 265 -1.67 -16.96 4.55
C GLN A 265 -0.42 -16.09 4.72
N PHE A 266 0.71 -16.53 4.17
CA PHE A 266 1.99 -15.82 4.30
C PHE A 266 2.59 -15.37 2.96
N PRO A 267 1.95 -14.43 2.23
CA PRO A 267 2.42 -14.04 0.89
C PRO A 267 3.64 -13.10 0.91
N TYR A 268 4.12 -12.72 2.10
CA TYR A 268 5.16 -11.71 2.32
C TYR A 268 6.51 -12.06 1.72
N ASP A 269 6.83 -13.34 1.61
CA ASP A 269 8.10 -13.81 1.05
C ASP A 269 8.04 -14.03 -0.46
N HIS A 270 6.88 -13.85 -1.09
CA HIS A 270 6.72 -14.09 -2.52
C HIS A 270 6.83 -12.79 -3.34
N HIS A 271 7.39 -12.91 -4.53
CA HIS A 271 7.47 -11.85 -5.54
C HIS A 271 6.88 -12.34 -6.86
N TYR A 272 6.55 -11.42 -7.76
CA TYR A 272 6.02 -11.78 -9.07
C TYR A 272 6.39 -10.71 -10.10
N VAL A 273 6.51 -11.11 -11.36
CA VAL A 273 6.71 -10.18 -12.48
C VAL A 273 5.77 -10.56 -13.61
N GLU A 274 5.07 -9.58 -14.18
CA GLU A 274 4.27 -9.77 -15.39
C GLU A 274 4.46 -8.62 -16.38
N PRO A 275 4.18 -8.81 -17.67
CA PRO A 275 4.11 -7.71 -18.61
C PRO A 275 3.00 -6.72 -18.21
N ALA A 276 3.27 -5.43 -18.31
CA ALA A 276 2.21 -4.43 -18.33
C ALA A 276 1.41 -4.65 -19.62
N SER A 277 0.11 -4.95 -19.49
CA SER A 277 -0.78 -4.98 -20.66
C SER A 277 -0.68 -3.63 -21.40
N ALA A 278 -0.65 -3.65 -22.73
CA ALA A 278 -0.72 -2.44 -23.51
C ALA A 278 -2.03 -1.71 -23.20
N ASP A 279 -1.94 -0.40 -22.95
CA ASP A 279 -3.11 0.50 -22.83
C ASP A 279 -3.84 0.65 -24.17
#